data_AF-A0A496E1C7-F1
#
_entry.id   AF-A0A496E1C7-F1
#
_cell.length_a   1.000
_cell.length_b   1.000
_cell.length_c   1.000
_cell.angle_alpha   90.00
_cell.angle_beta   90.00
_cell.angle_gamma   90.00
#
_symmetry.space_group_name_H-M   'P 1'
#
loop_
_entity.id
_entity.type
_entity.pdbx_description
1 polymer ?
#
loop_
_entity_poly.entity_id
_entity_poly.type
_entity_poly.pdbx_seq_one_letter_code
_entity_poly.pdbx_strand_id
1 'polypeptide(L)'
;MITRDDLQLRILSCMSMEGSGIVKYRDDVNKISAVTITPRKHELSYGKPKTTYYIDNVEKEFTDLDELIDFYNEKFRFEEENPDQEVTFVKVIKRRNKYEQD
;
A
#
# COMPACT_ATOMS: atom_id res chain seq x y z
N MET A 1 -12.57 -3.97 -3.74
CA MET A 1 -11.91 -2.75 -4.26
C MET A 1 -12.22 -1.61 -3.30
N ILE A 2 -11.19 -0.90 -2.83
CA ILE A 2 -11.33 0.21 -1.90
C ILE A 2 -11.51 1.54 -2.65
N THR A 3 -12.20 2.48 -2.02
CA THR A 3 -12.38 3.86 -2.46
C THR A 3 -11.75 4.81 -1.45
N ARG A 4 -11.76 6.12 -1.74
CA ARG A 4 -11.23 7.14 -0.83
C ARG A 4 -11.94 7.13 0.53
N ASP A 5 -13.23 6.82 0.56
CA ASP A 5 -14.04 6.84 1.78
C ASP A 5 -13.79 5.61 2.67
N ASP A 6 -13.19 4.55 2.11
CA ASP A 6 -12.84 3.34 2.86
C ASP A 6 -11.54 3.49 3.67
N LEU A 7 -10.78 4.56 3.42
CA LEU A 7 -9.51 4.83 4.11
C LEU A 7 -9.75 5.36 5.53
N GLN A 8 -9.30 4.62 6.52
CA GLN A 8 -9.45 4.94 7.94
C GLN A 8 -8.14 5.49 8.53
N LEU A 9 -7.61 6.56 7.95
CA LEU A 9 -6.35 7.17 8.39
C LEU A 9 -6.50 7.81 9.78
N ARG A 10 -6.02 7.11 10.81
CA ARG A 10 -5.95 7.61 12.19
C ARG A 10 -4.61 8.25 12.48
N ILE A 11 -4.60 9.37 13.20
CA ILE A 11 -3.36 10.02 13.63
C ILE A 11 -2.63 9.11 14.63
N LEU A 12 -1.40 8.73 14.31
CA LEU A 12 -0.50 8.03 15.22
C LEU A 12 0.33 9.00 16.06
N SER A 13 0.86 10.03 15.42
CA SER A 13 1.72 11.01 16.10
C SER A 13 1.70 12.35 15.37
N CYS A 14 1.89 13.40 16.15
CA CYS A 14 2.04 14.76 15.67
C CYS A 14 3.27 15.36 16.34
N MET A 15 4.21 15.88 15.55
CA MET A 15 5.42 16.54 16.01
C MET A 15 5.48 17.94 15.43
N SER A 16 5.76 18.91 16.29
CA SER A 16 5.94 20.31 15.91
C SER A 16 7.40 20.68 16.08
N MET A 17 8.10 20.90 14.96
CA MET A 17 9.50 21.34 14.93
C MET A 17 9.56 22.81 14.53
N GLU A 18 10.72 23.43 14.73
CA GLU A 18 10.97 24.85 14.40
C GLU A 18 10.70 25.14 12.91
N GLY A 19 11.12 24.23 12.01
CA GLY A 19 10.95 24.40 10.56
C GLY A 19 9.73 23.70 9.95
N SER A 20 9.05 22.80 10.66
CA SER A 20 7.92 22.04 10.09
C SER A 20 7.06 21.36 11.15
N GLY A 21 5.79 21.12 10.81
CA GLY A 21 4.94 20.15 11.50
C GLY A 21 4.91 18.83 10.75
N ILE A 22 4.99 17.71 11.47
CA ILE A 22 4.93 16.36 10.91
C ILE A 22 3.77 15.63 11.58
N VAL A 23 2.86 15.07 10.78
CA VAL A 23 1.77 14.22 11.26
C VAL A 23 1.87 12.87 10.58
N LYS A 24 1.84 11.79 11.36
CA LYS A 24 1.83 10.42 10.84
C LYS A 24 0.45 9.82 11.05
N TYR A 25 -0.02 9.09 10.04
CA TYR A 25 -1.30 8.41 10.03
C TYR A 25 -1.14 6.93 9.76
N ARG A 26 -2.12 6.15 10.22
CA ARG A 26 -2.21 4.72 9.99
C ARG A 26 -3.65 4.29 9.76
N ASP A 27 -3.82 3.46 8.76
CA ASP A 27 -4.98 2.64 8.50
C ASP A 27 -4.56 1.17 8.65
N ASP A 28 -4.93 0.55 9.77
CA ASP A 28 -4.60 -0.84 10.03
C ASP A 28 -5.47 -1.84 9.28
N VAL A 29 -6.61 -1.41 8.73
CA VAL A 29 -7.50 -2.26 7.94
C VAL A 29 -6.89 -2.47 6.57
N ASN A 30 -6.58 -1.37 5.89
CA ASN A 30 -6.04 -1.41 4.53
C ASN A 30 -4.50 -1.50 4.49
N LYS A 31 -3.84 -1.53 5.66
CA LYS A 31 -2.37 -1.55 5.80
C LYS A 31 -1.69 -0.37 5.10
N ILE A 32 -2.33 0.80 5.18
CA ILE A 32 -1.86 2.05 4.58
C ILE A 32 -1.34 2.97 5.68
N SER A 33 -0.21 3.62 5.42
CA SER A 33 0.32 4.67 6.30
C SER A 33 0.46 5.96 5.51
N ALA A 34 0.36 7.10 6.18
CA ALA A 34 0.61 8.39 5.56
C ALA A 34 1.46 9.29 6.44
N VAL A 35 2.24 10.17 5.83
CA VAL A 35 3.01 11.20 6.52
C VAL A 35 2.74 12.54 5.86
N THR A 36 2.20 13.47 6.62
CA THR A 36 2.01 14.86 6.19
C THR A 36 3.08 15.75 6.82
N ILE A 37 3.82 16.46 5.98
CA ILE A 37 4.80 17.45 6.39
C ILE A 37 4.29 18.84 5.98
N THR A 38 4.15 19.72 6.96
CA THR A 38 3.73 21.11 6.77
C THR A 38 4.89 22.03 7.11
N PRO A 39 5.56 22.67 6.12
CA PRO A 39 6.67 23.56 6.41
C PRO A 39 6.19 24.81 7.15
N ARG A 40 6.98 25.32 8.10
CA ARG A 40 6.75 26.60 8.77
C ARG A 40 7.52 27.68 8.03
N LYS A 41 6.86 28.81 7.76
CA LYS A 41 7.47 29.95 7.07
C LYS A 41 7.91 31.04 8.05
N HIS A 42 7.05 31.40 8.98
CA HIS A 42 7.29 32.35 10.07
C HIS A 42 6.44 31.92 11.28
N GLU A 43 6.72 32.44 12.48
CA GLU A 43 6.12 32.13 13.80
C GLU A 43 4.65 31.64 13.84
N LEU A 44 3.78 32.10 12.93
CA LEU A 44 2.38 31.64 12.82
C LEU A 44 1.91 31.31 11.39
N SER A 45 2.81 31.25 10.41
CA SER A 45 2.47 30.95 9.01
C SER A 45 2.98 29.59 8.56
N TYR A 46 2.08 28.84 7.94
CA TYR A 46 2.33 27.50 7.41
C TYR A 46 2.40 27.55 5.88
N GLY A 47 3.32 26.79 5.30
CA GLY A 47 3.33 26.52 3.86
C GLY A 47 2.35 25.41 3.47
N LYS A 48 2.38 25.03 2.20
CA LYS A 48 1.48 23.98 1.69
C LYS A 48 1.89 22.63 2.29
N PRO A 49 0.97 21.88 2.94
CA PRO A 49 1.25 20.55 3.41
C PRO A 49 1.53 19.61 2.22
N LYS A 50 2.47 18.70 2.42
CA LYS A 50 2.75 17.60 1.49
C LYS A 50 2.49 16.29 2.21
N THR A 51 1.68 15.43 1.61
CA THR A 51 1.38 14.11 2.15
C THR A 51 2.00 13.06 1.26
N THR A 52 2.69 12.11 1.87
CA THR A 52 3.18 10.90 1.21
C THR A 52 2.50 9.70 1.85
N TYR A 53 2.08 8.74 1.03
CA TYR A 53 1.39 7.53 1.43
C TYR A 53 2.23 6.29 1.11
N TYR A 54 2.00 5.25 1.90
CA TYR A 54 2.77 4.01 1.92
C TYR A 54 1.81 2.84 2.11
N ILE A 55 2.09 1.70 1.47
CA ILE A 55 1.39 0.43 1.71
C ILE A 55 2.41 -0.53 2.31
N ASP A 56 2.03 -1.27 3.35
CA ASP A 56 2.92 -2.24 3.97
C ASP A 56 3.44 -3.27 2.96
N ASN A 57 4.72 -3.65 3.10
CA ASN A 57 5.40 -4.60 2.21
C ASN A 57 5.43 -4.18 0.73
N VAL A 58 5.20 -2.90 0.43
CA VAL A 58 5.37 -2.33 -0.91
C VAL A 58 6.45 -1.26 -0.85
N GLU A 59 7.56 -1.48 -1.57
CA GLU A 59 8.65 -0.51 -1.72
C GLU A 59 8.29 0.57 -2.76
N LYS A 60 7.12 1.21 -2.60
CA LYS A 60 6.69 2.34 -3.43
C LYS A 60 6.04 3.40 -2.55
N GLU A 61 6.37 4.65 -2.82
CA GLU A 61 5.79 5.81 -2.17
C GLU A 61 4.80 6.48 -3.14
N PHE A 62 3.71 7.01 -2.59
CA PHE A 62 2.68 7.70 -3.37
C PHE A 62 2.51 9.11 -2.85
N THR A 63 2.41 10.09 -3.75
CA THR A 63 2.11 11.49 -3.38
C THR A 63 0.69 11.90 -3.75
N ASP A 64 0.05 11.09 -4.59
CA ASP A 64 -1.32 11.23 -4.99
C ASP A 64 -2.15 10.06 -4.42
N LEU A 65 -3.34 10.38 -3.92
CA LEU A 65 -4.20 9.40 -3.26
C LEU A 65 -4.90 8.48 -4.27
N ASP A 66 -5.25 8.98 -5.47
CA ASP A 66 -5.88 8.17 -6.50
C ASP A 66 -4.89 7.17 -7.07
N GLU A 67 -3.64 7.59 -7.31
CA GLU A 67 -2.60 6.66 -7.75
C GLU A 67 -2.38 5.52 -6.74
N LEU A 68 -2.43 5.83 -5.44
CA LEU A 68 -2.35 4.80 -4.41
C LEU A 68 -3.54 3.83 -4.48
N ILE A 69 -4.75 4.34 -4.60
CA ILE A 69 -5.98 3.53 -4.61
C ILE A 69 -6.03 2.65 -5.85
N ASP A 70 -5.69 3.19 -7.02
CA ASP A 70 -5.63 2.44 -8.27
C ASP A 70 -4.59 1.32 -8.17
N PHE A 71 -3.38 1.63 -7.67
CA PHE A 71 -2.35 0.63 -7.44
C PHE A 71 -2.78 -0.44 -6.44
N TYR A 72 -3.42 -0.04 -5.34
CA TYR A 72 -3.92 -0.96 -4.33
C TYR A 72 -4.96 -1.92 -4.93
N ASN A 73 -5.93 -1.37 -5.66
CA ASN A 73 -7.00 -2.14 -6.30
C ASN A 73 -6.49 -3.04 -7.42
N GLU A 74 -5.40 -2.70 -8.10
CA GLU A 74 -4.77 -3.55 -9.11
C GLU A 74 -3.97 -4.69 -8.46
N LYS A 75 -3.15 -4.37 -7.46
CA LYS A 75 -2.23 -5.33 -6.83
C LYS A 75 -2.92 -6.32 -5.91
N PHE A 76 -3.91 -5.85 -5.14
CA PHE A 76 -4.64 -6.64 -4.15
C PHE A 76 -6.04 -7.05 -4.64
N ARG A 77 -6.29 -6.90 -5.95
CA ARG A 77 -7.58 -7.18 -6.62
C ARG A 77 -8.21 -8.53 -6.26
N PHE A 78 -7.39 -9.53 -5.98
CA PHE A 78 -7.78 -10.93 -5.76
C PHE A 78 -7.54 -11.41 -4.32
N GLU A 79 -7.07 -10.55 -3.42
CA GLU A 79 -6.71 -10.96 -2.05
C GLU A 79 -7.96 -11.38 -1.24
N GLU A 80 -9.13 -10.78 -1.52
CA GLU A 80 -10.41 -11.19 -0.94
C GLU A 80 -11.07 -12.39 -1.65
N GLU A 81 -10.72 -12.69 -2.91
CA GLU A 81 -11.36 -13.79 -3.67
C GLU A 81 -10.77 -15.17 -3.36
N ASN A 82 -9.56 -15.26 -2.81
CA ASN A 82 -8.92 -16.54 -2.48
C ASN A 82 -8.01 -16.46 -1.23
N PRO A 83 -8.59 -16.31 -0.02
CA PRO A 83 -7.79 -16.33 1.22
C PRO A 83 -7.16 -17.71 1.55
N ASP A 84 -7.58 -18.80 0.89
CA ASP A 84 -7.16 -20.19 1.20
C ASP A 84 -6.43 -20.94 0.06
N GLN A 85 -6.08 -20.31 -1.06
CA GLN A 85 -5.43 -21.02 -2.17
C GLN A 85 -3.90 -20.92 -2.14
N GLU A 86 -3.27 -22.00 -1.65
CA GLU A 86 -1.84 -22.25 -1.85
C GLU A 86 -1.56 -22.55 -3.33
N VAL A 87 -0.77 -21.69 -4.00
CA VAL A 87 -0.34 -21.93 -5.38
C VAL A 87 0.82 -22.93 -5.37
N THR A 88 0.50 -24.23 -5.47
CA THR A 88 1.51 -25.28 -5.68
C THR A 88 1.87 -25.44 -7.16
N PHE A 89 3.12 -25.16 -7.52
CA PHE A 89 3.67 -25.46 -8.84
C PHE A 89 4.13 -26.91 -8.93
N VAL A 90 3.36 -27.78 -9.60
CA VAL A 90 3.75 -29.18 -9.83
C VAL A 90 4.43 -29.32 -11.19
N LYS A 91 5.74 -29.54 -11.20
CA LYS A 91 6.51 -29.89 -12.42
C LYS A 91 6.38 -31.38 -12.70
N VAL A 92 5.51 -31.77 -13.63
CA VAL A 92 5.34 -33.18 -14.04
C VAL A 92 6.31 -33.54 -15.16
N ILE A 93 7.25 -34.46 -14.90
CA ILE A 93 8.08 -35.09 -15.93
C ILE A 93 7.53 -36.49 -16.19
N LYS A 94 6.85 -36.70 -17.32
CA LYS A 94 6.36 -38.02 -17.73
C LYS A 94 7.43 -38.78 -18.48
N ARG A 95 7.65 -40.05 -18.14
CA ARG A 95 8.45 -40.96 -18.97
C ARG A 95 7.70 -41.25 -20.26
N ARG A 96 8.41 -41.22 -21.39
CA ARG A 96 7.91 -41.66 -22.68
C ARG A 96 7.81 -43.18 -22.65
N ASN A 97 6.60 -43.74 -22.70
CA ASN A 97 6.43 -45.17 -22.95
C ASN A 97 6.96 -45.47 -24.36
N LYS A 98 8.14 -46.10 -24.44
CA LYS A 98 8.40 -47.04 -25.53
C LYS A 98 7.58 -48.27 -25.19
N TYR A 99 6.78 -48.77 -26.13
CA TYR A 99 6.25 -50.13 -26.27
C TYR A 99 4.80 -50.06 -26.76
N GLU A 100 4.65 -49.93 -28.07
CA GLU A 100 3.67 -50.58 -28.94
C GLU A 100 4.36 -50.55 -30.33
N GLN A 101 4.60 -51.61 -31.10
CA GLN A 101 3.95 -52.92 -31.22
C GLN A 101 4.98 -53.97 -31.70
N ASP A 102 4.84 -55.20 -31.20
CA ASP A 102 5.17 -56.43 -31.95
C ASP A 102 4.10 -56.66 -33.03
#